data_AF-A0A9P5XIC4-F1
#
_entry.id   AF-A0A9P5XIC4-F1
#
_cell.length_a   1.000
_cell.length_b   1.000
_cell.length_c   1.000
_cell.angle_alpha   90.00
_cell.angle_beta   90.00
_cell.angle_gamma   90.00
#
_symmetry.space_group_name_H-M   'P 1'
#
loop_
_entity.id
_entity.type
_entity.pdbx_description
1 polymer ?
#
loop_
_entity_poly.entity_id
_entity_poly.type
_entity_poly.pdbx_seq_one_letter_code
_entity_poly.pdbx_strand_id
1 'polypeptide(L)'
;MCITAQLQESSIINLICGLDQEYTIQLATDWADGEARFTEKSSHSHTGFIGMGSSKHGIYARFEGKEYVLTQPLETTLDGNYVEEVLGAEFKLLYQCDRFKSEFDKYAQAEGMSGIPDFYSNFKGAIFGELHGTKLSNSCIVPYRMFLATPLLPTKIKIHKFTGNDLLGDADLDDGLTMAIHAFTHFLLMYSYDYMIFRDLQGMLWFKAGTMCLIDPQAHT
;
A
#
# COMPACT_ATOMS: atom_id res chain seq x y z
N MET A 1 -7.08 -10.30 -7.59
CA MET A 1 -7.64 -11.42 -6.82
C MET A 1 -8.59 -10.78 -5.83
N CYS A 2 -9.89 -11.06 -5.91
CA CYS A 2 -10.89 -10.50 -4.99
C CYS A 2 -11.07 -11.49 -3.82
N ILE A 3 -10.81 -11.03 -2.60
CA ILE A 3 -10.73 -11.85 -1.39
C ILE A 3 -11.92 -11.57 -0.48
N THR A 4 -12.36 -12.49 0.37
CA THR A 4 -13.36 -12.18 1.42
C THR A 4 -13.02 -12.70 2.83
N ALA A 5 -13.75 -12.38 3.93
CA ALA A 5 -13.35 -12.64 5.35
C ALA A 5 -14.36 -13.38 6.27
N GLN A 6 -14.03 -13.83 7.52
CA GLN A 6 -14.95 -14.28 8.61
C GLN A 6 -14.35 -14.32 10.07
N LEU A 7 -14.81 -13.50 11.01
CA LEU A 7 -14.35 -13.38 12.44
C LEU A 7 -14.30 -14.65 13.36
N GLN A 8 -13.23 -14.95 14.11
CA GLN A 8 -13.30 -15.85 15.28
C GLN A 8 -12.78 -15.20 16.58
N GLU A 9 -13.22 -15.71 17.73
CA GLU A 9 -12.87 -15.17 19.04
C GLU A 9 -11.38 -15.37 19.39
N SER A 10 -10.83 -14.31 20.00
CA SER A 10 -9.47 -14.13 20.52
C SER A 10 -8.35 -14.08 19.45
N SER A 11 -7.94 -12.84 19.15
CA SER A 11 -6.68 -12.48 18.47
C SER A 11 -6.50 -12.91 17.01
N ILE A 12 -7.46 -13.68 16.46
CA ILE A 12 -7.39 -14.25 15.13
C ILE A 12 -8.75 -14.02 14.46
N ILE A 13 -8.79 -13.03 13.56
CA ILE A 13 -9.86 -12.99 12.56
C ILE A 13 -9.54 -14.11 11.56
N ASN A 14 -10.51 -14.97 11.22
CA ASN A 14 -10.37 -15.88 10.08
C ASN A 14 -10.89 -15.14 8.85
N LEU A 15 -10.42 -15.45 7.66
CA LEU A 15 -10.95 -14.87 6.41
C LEU A 15 -11.49 -15.99 5.49
N ILE A 16 -12.39 -15.68 4.54
CA ILE A 16 -13.04 -16.63 3.61
C ILE A 16 -13.13 -16.03 2.20
N CYS A 17 -12.39 -16.55 1.22
CA CYS A 17 -12.13 -15.85 -0.05
C CYS A 17 -12.47 -16.66 -1.31
N GLY A 18 -13.58 -16.29 -1.95
CA GLY A 18 -13.97 -16.80 -3.28
C GLY A 18 -14.74 -18.13 -3.23
N LEU A 19 -15.42 -18.42 -4.34
CA LEU A 19 -16.56 -19.34 -4.44
C LEU A 19 -16.30 -20.81 -4.02
N ASP A 20 -15.04 -21.23 -3.82
CA ASP A 20 -14.70 -22.61 -3.43
C ASP A 20 -13.48 -22.76 -2.47
N GLN A 21 -12.84 -21.68 -2.01
CA GLN A 21 -11.68 -21.75 -1.10
C GLN A 21 -11.72 -20.69 0.02
N GLU A 22 -11.34 -21.08 1.23
CA GLU A 22 -11.32 -20.20 2.40
C GLU A 22 -9.87 -19.84 2.76
N TYR A 23 -9.58 -18.54 2.93
CA TYR A 23 -8.22 -18.05 3.21
C TYR A 23 -8.24 -17.13 4.39
N THR A 24 -7.37 -17.31 5.39
CA THR A 24 -7.40 -16.54 6.65
C THR A 24 -6.35 -15.43 6.77
N ILE A 25 -6.81 -14.20 7.02
CA ILE A 25 -6.02 -13.03 7.47
C ILE A 25 -6.33 -12.75 8.93
N GLN A 26 -5.28 -12.62 9.72
CA GLN A 26 -5.37 -12.26 11.12
C GLN A 26 -5.22 -10.74 11.22
N LEU A 27 -6.13 -10.08 11.92
CA LEU A 27 -6.05 -8.65 12.18
C LEU A 27 -5.82 -8.41 13.66
N ALA A 28 -4.97 -7.43 13.98
CA ALA A 28 -4.82 -6.99 15.34
C ALA A 28 -6.14 -6.34 15.82
N THR A 29 -6.57 -6.67 17.03
CA THR A 29 -7.91 -6.29 17.54
C THR A 29 -7.89 -5.01 18.39
N ASP A 30 -6.72 -4.57 18.81
CA ASP A 30 -6.47 -3.39 19.64
C ASP A 30 -6.10 -2.15 18.81
N TRP A 31 -6.25 -2.22 17.48
CA TRP A 31 -5.91 -1.14 16.56
C TRP A 31 -6.69 0.15 16.84
N ALA A 32 -7.97 0.06 17.24
CA ALA A 32 -8.78 1.24 17.56
C ALA A 32 -8.28 1.98 18.83
N ASP A 33 -7.78 1.25 19.83
CA ASP A 33 -7.10 1.86 20.99
C ASP A 33 -5.80 2.54 20.56
N GLY A 34 -5.05 1.90 19.65
CA GLY A 34 -3.86 2.49 19.03
C GLY A 34 -4.13 3.79 18.30
N GLU A 35 -5.21 3.85 17.51
CA GLU A 35 -5.63 5.05 16.77
C GLU A 35 -6.03 6.19 17.72
N ALA A 36 -6.79 5.88 18.78
CA ALA A 36 -7.15 6.85 19.82
C ALA A 36 -5.89 7.44 20.48
N ARG A 37 -4.94 6.58 20.88
CA ARG A 37 -3.65 7.01 21.46
C ARG A 37 -2.85 7.87 20.50
N PHE A 38 -2.80 7.51 19.21
CA PHE A 38 -2.11 8.31 18.19
C PHE A 38 -2.69 9.72 18.11
N THR A 39 -4.03 9.83 18.09
CA THR A 39 -4.76 11.11 18.08
C THR A 39 -4.45 11.95 19.31
N GLU A 40 -4.32 11.32 20.47
CA GLU A 40 -3.93 11.96 21.74
C GLU A 40 -2.43 12.28 21.84
N LYS A 41 -1.64 12.01 20.79
CA LYS A 41 -0.17 12.14 20.78
C LYS A 41 0.52 11.28 21.85
N SER A 42 -0.11 10.16 22.20
CA SER A 42 0.42 9.13 23.09
C SER A 42 1.06 7.99 22.31
N SER A 43 1.85 7.17 23.00
CA SER A 43 2.50 6.01 22.36
C SER A 43 1.48 4.93 22.00
N HIS A 44 1.51 4.50 20.73
CA HIS A 44 0.69 3.43 20.15
C HIS A 44 1.55 2.22 19.70
N SER A 45 2.84 2.20 20.05
CA SER A 45 3.84 1.26 19.50
C SER A 45 3.65 -0.21 19.86
N HIS A 46 2.70 -0.53 20.73
CA HIS A 46 2.37 -1.88 21.19
C HIS A 46 0.95 -2.30 20.79
N THR A 47 0.33 -1.58 19.86
CA THR A 47 -1.01 -1.86 19.36
C THR A 47 -0.96 -2.33 17.91
N GLY A 48 -2.08 -2.84 17.41
CA GLY A 48 -2.31 -3.13 16.00
C GLY A 48 -2.37 -1.93 15.06
N PHE A 49 -2.33 -0.70 15.58
CA PHE A 49 -2.36 0.50 14.76
C PHE A 49 -0.98 0.78 14.17
N ILE A 50 -0.87 0.79 12.85
CA ILE A 50 0.40 1.06 12.15
C ILE A 50 0.60 2.56 11.92
N GLY A 51 -0.48 3.28 11.62
CA GLY A 51 -0.45 4.71 11.33
C GLY A 51 -1.66 5.16 10.52
N MET A 52 -1.72 6.45 10.21
CA MET A 52 -2.72 7.01 9.31
C MET A 52 -2.09 8.02 8.35
N GLY A 53 -2.60 8.05 7.13
CA GLY A 53 -2.33 9.09 6.14
C GLY A 53 -3.41 10.18 6.19
N SER A 54 -3.55 10.94 5.10
CA SER A 54 -4.60 11.95 4.96
C SER A 54 -6.00 11.35 4.80
N SER A 55 -6.12 10.18 4.18
CA SER A 55 -7.40 9.58 3.79
C SER A 55 -7.65 8.18 4.35
N LYS A 56 -6.61 7.49 4.84
CA LYS A 56 -6.68 6.07 5.24
C LYS A 56 -5.96 5.82 6.56
N HIS A 57 -6.43 4.87 7.37
CA HIS A 57 -5.63 4.26 8.43
C HIS A 57 -4.99 2.96 7.95
N GLY A 58 -3.92 2.55 8.63
CA GLY A 58 -3.23 1.28 8.45
C GLY A 58 -3.31 0.42 9.71
N ILE A 59 -3.73 -0.82 9.54
CA ILE A 59 -3.95 -1.80 10.60
C ILE A 59 -3.02 -3.00 10.35
N TYR A 60 -2.37 -3.49 11.40
CA TYR A 60 -1.52 -4.66 11.32
C TYR A 60 -2.34 -5.90 10.98
N ALA A 61 -1.85 -6.66 9.99
CA ALA A 61 -2.45 -7.90 9.55
C ALA A 61 -1.39 -8.99 9.33
N ARG A 62 -1.80 -10.26 9.38
CA ARG A 62 -0.97 -11.41 9.02
C ARG A 62 -1.71 -12.36 8.09
N PHE A 63 -1.12 -12.68 6.95
CA PHE A 63 -1.66 -13.61 5.95
C PHE A 63 -0.62 -14.67 5.61
N GLU A 64 -0.97 -15.96 5.70
CA GLU A 64 -0.05 -17.07 5.37
C GLU A 64 1.35 -16.93 6.02
N GLY A 65 1.39 -16.49 7.28
CA GLY A 65 2.64 -16.29 8.03
C GLY A 65 3.44 -15.03 7.65
N LYS A 66 2.95 -14.20 6.74
CA LYS A 66 3.56 -12.92 6.33
C LYS A 66 2.82 -11.73 6.91
N GLU A 67 3.53 -10.64 7.15
CA GLU A 67 2.99 -9.42 7.77
C GLU A 67 2.54 -8.41 6.72
N TYR A 68 1.42 -7.75 6.99
CA TYR A 68 0.72 -6.85 6.10
C TYR A 68 0.25 -5.59 6.84
N VAL A 69 0.08 -4.51 6.08
CA VAL A 69 -0.75 -3.36 6.48
C VAL A 69 -2.05 -3.46 5.72
N LEU A 70 -3.15 -3.62 6.43
CA LEU A 70 -4.50 -3.48 5.90
C LEU A 70 -4.92 -2.01 5.98
N THR A 71 -5.38 -1.44 4.88
CA THR A 71 -5.80 -0.04 4.78
C THR A 71 -7.28 0.09 4.47
N GLN A 72 -7.94 1.03 5.15
CA GLN A 72 -9.31 1.47 4.90
C GLN A 72 -9.43 2.99 5.04
N PRO A 73 -10.45 3.61 4.42
CA PRO A 73 -10.71 5.03 4.58
C PRO A 73 -10.94 5.45 6.05
N LEU A 74 -10.50 6.67 6.39
CA LEU A 74 -10.70 7.26 7.72
C LEU A 74 -12.16 7.68 7.96
N GLU A 75 -12.82 8.22 6.94
CA GLU A 75 -14.25 8.55 7.03
C GLU A 75 -15.03 7.25 7.16
N THR A 76 -15.90 7.14 8.17
CA THR A 76 -16.64 5.92 8.51
C THR A 76 -18.08 5.90 7.98
N THR A 77 -18.49 6.97 7.29
CA THR A 77 -19.85 7.16 6.74
C THR A 77 -19.95 6.93 5.23
N LEU A 78 -18.86 6.55 4.57
CA LEU A 78 -18.83 6.26 3.14
C LEU A 78 -19.70 5.05 2.77
N ASP A 79 -20.29 5.10 1.58
CA ASP A 79 -20.98 3.97 0.99
C ASP A 79 -20.02 2.82 0.67
N GLY A 80 -20.46 1.57 0.85
CA GLY A 80 -19.62 0.39 0.60
C GLY A 80 -19.11 0.28 -0.83
N ASN A 81 -19.93 0.65 -1.83
CA ASN A 81 -19.50 0.63 -3.24
C ASN A 81 -18.46 1.72 -3.50
N TYR A 82 -18.61 2.89 -2.88
CA TYR A 82 -17.62 3.95 -2.97
C TYR A 82 -16.27 3.52 -2.40
N VAL A 83 -16.27 2.81 -1.25
CA VAL A 83 -15.03 2.25 -0.68
C VAL A 83 -14.40 1.21 -1.60
N GLU A 84 -15.20 0.33 -2.23
CA GLU A 84 -14.72 -0.61 -3.25
C GLU A 84 -14.04 0.12 -4.42
N GLU A 85 -14.69 1.16 -4.96
CA GLU A 85 -14.18 1.94 -6.08
C GLU A 85 -12.83 2.60 -5.75
N VAL A 86 -12.74 3.27 -4.59
CA VAL A 86 -11.53 3.97 -4.15
C VAL A 86 -10.39 2.99 -3.92
N LEU A 87 -10.59 1.97 -3.10
CA LEU A 87 -9.53 0.99 -2.81
C LEU A 87 -9.15 0.16 -4.04
N GLY A 88 -10.12 -0.12 -4.92
CA GLY A 88 -9.89 -0.78 -6.20
C GLY A 88 -9.06 0.08 -7.16
N ALA A 89 -9.29 1.40 -7.19
CA ALA A 89 -8.45 2.33 -7.95
C ALA A 89 -7.02 2.37 -7.42
N GLU A 90 -6.83 2.40 -6.10
CA GLU A 90 -5.49 2.36 -5.49
C GLU A 90 -4.74 1.05 -5.76
N PHE A 91 -5.43 -0.08 -5.68
CA PHE A 91 -4.84 -1.37 -6.07
C PHE A 91 -4.40 -1.38 -7.53
N LYS A 92 -5.20 -0.80 -8.44
CA LYS A 92 -4.84 -0.64 -9.86
C LYS A 92 -3.63 0.28 -10.03
N LEU A 93 -3.52 1.37 -9.28
CA LEU A 93 -2.37 2.27 -9.33
C LEU A 93 -1.07 1.57 -8.89
N LEU A 94 -1.12 0.80 -7.78
CA LEU A 94 0.03 0.00 -7.34
C LEU A 94 0.46 -1.01 -8.42
N TYR A 95 -0.52 -1.69 -9.04
CA TYR A 95 -0.28 -2.61 -10.15
C TYR A 95 0.35 -1.89 -11.35
N GLN A 96 -0.22 -0.77 -11.80
CA GLN A 96 0.31 -0.01 -12.92
C GLN A 96 1.75 0.44 -12.64
N CYS A 97 2.04 0.94 -11.43
CA CYS A 97 3.39 1.34 -11.03
C CYS A 97 4.38 0.18 -11.13
N ASP A 98 4.01 -1.01 -10.65
CA ASP A 98 4.83 -2.22 -10.79
C ASP A 98 5.08 -2.61 -12.25
N ARG A 99 4.04 -2.56 -13.10
CA ARG A 99 4.17 -2.90 -14.52
C ARG A 99 5.04 -1.91 -15.28
N PHE A 100 4.83 -0.60 -15.09
CA PHE A 100 5.66 0.41 -15.75
C PHE A 100 7.10 0.36 -15.26
N LYS A 101 7.34 0.10 -13.97
CA LYS A 101 8.70 -0.09 -13.45
C LYS A 101 9.38 -1.30 -14.12
N SER A 102 8.65 -2.40 -14.28
CA SER A 102 9.19 -3.56 -15.01
C SER A 102 9.56 -3.24 -16.46
N GLU A 103 8.78 -2.42 -17.15
CA GLU A 103 9.14 -1.96 -18.50
C GLU A 103 10.36 -1.02 -18.48
N PHE A 104 10.39 -0.05 -17.56
CA PHE A 104 11.54 0.85 -17.38
C PHE A 104 12.86 0.07 -17.20
N ASP A 105 12.86 -0.96 -16.35
CA ASP A 105 14.03 -1.81 -16.12
C ASP A 105 14.47 -2.57 -17.36
N LYS A 106 13.51 -3.10 -18.14
CA LYS A 106 13.83 -3.80 -19.40
C LYS A 106 14.47 -2.86 -20.41
N TYR A 107 13.96 -1.64 -20.55
CA TYR A 107 14.54 -0.63 -21.44
C TYR A 107 15.95 -0.24 -20.99
N ALA A 108 16.13 0.07 -19.70
CA ALA A 108 17.44 0.38 -19.16
C ALA A 108 18.45 -0.76 -19.40
N GLN A 109 18.04 -2.01 -19.18
CA GLN A 109 18.89 -3.18 -19.42
C GLN A 109 19.22 -3.36 -20.91
N ALA A 110 18.25 -3.18 -21.81
CA ALA A 110 18.45 -3.32 -23.25
C ALA A 110 19.46 -2.29 -23.80
N GLU A 111 19.47 -1.08 -23.25
CA GLU A 111 20.41 -0.01 -23.58
C GLU A 111 21.77 -0.16 -22.87
N GLY A 112 21.97 -1.23 -22.09
CA GLY A 112 23.21 -1.48 -21.36
C GLY A 112 23.47 -0.49 -20.21
N MET A 113 22.43 0.18 -19.71
CA MET A 113 22.54 1.10 -18.59
C MET A 113 22.85 0.31 -17.31
N SER A 114 23.90 0.72 -16.62
CA SER A 114 24.32 0.14 -15.33
C SER A 114 24.39 1.23 -14.27
N GLY A 115 24.21 0.86 -13.00
CA GLY A 115 24.34 1.79 -11.88
C GLY A 115 23.09 2.63 -11.59
N ILE A 116 21.95 2.34 -12.22
CA ILE A 116 20.65 2.88 -11.80
C ILE A 116 20.31 2.28 -10.43
N PRO A 117 20.09 3.09 -9.38
CA PRO A 117 19.66 2.59 -8.09
C PRO A 117 18.39 1.74 -8.20
N ASP A 118 18.36 0.63 -7.47
CA ASP A 118 17.25 -0.32 -7.54
C ASP A 118 16.06 0.14 -6.69
N PHE A 119 14.86 -0.04 -7.25
CA PHE A 119 13.60 0.25 -6.58
C PHE A 119 12.43 -0.55 -7.16
N TYR A 120 11.36 -0.71 -6.39
CA TYR A 120 10.15 -1.42 -6.81
C TYR A 120 8.89 -0.84 -6.16
N SER A 121 7.71 -1.18 -6.69
CA SER A 121 6.40 -0.84 -6.11
C SER A 121 6.00 -1.88 -5.06
N ASN A 122 5.38 -1.46 -3.95
CA ASN A 122 4.85 -2.37 -2.91
C ASN A 122 3.58 -3.14 -3.36
N PHE A 123 3.54 -3.57 -4.61
CA PHE A 123 2.44 -4.30 -5.22
C PHE A 123 2.57 -5.82 -5.07
N LYS A 124 3.79 -6.36 -5.11
CA LYS A 124 3.98 -7.81 -5.11
C LYS A 124 3.47 -8.44 -3.81
N GLY A 125 2.40 -9.22 -3.92
CA GLY A 125 1.73 -9.85 -2.79
C GLY A 125 0.65 -8.97 -2.15
N ALA A 126 0.35 -7.80 -2.70
CA ALA A 126 -0.78 -6.98 -2.32
C ALA A 126 -2.11 -7.71 -2.58
N ILE A 127 -3.09 -7.43 -1.73
CA ILE A 127 -4.39 -8.09 -1.69
C ILE A 127 -5.46 -7.01 -1.73
N PHE A 128 -6.41 -7.13 -2.64
CA PHE A 128 -7.64 -6.34 -2.61
C PHE A 128 -8.81 -7.29 -2.36
N GLY A 129 -9.61 -7.00 -1.34
CA GLY A 129 -10.69 -7.89 -0.94
C GLY A 129 -11.78 -7.19 -0.16
N GLU A 130 -12.84 -7.93 0.08
CA GLU A 130 -13.94 -7.64 0.98
C GLU A 130 -13.69 -8.37 2.32
N LEU A 131 -14.45 -8.08 3.37
CA LEU A 131 -14.48 -8.85 4.60
C LEU A 131 -15.91 -9.37 4.82
N HIS A 132 -16.14 -10.68 5.02
CA HIS A 132 -17.41 -11.14 5.59
C HIS A 132 -17.27 -11.27 7.11
N GLY A 133 -18.35 -11.06 7.84
CA GLY A 133 -18.41 -11.43 9.26
C GLY A 133 -18.59 -12.96 9.38
N THR A 134 -18.12 -13.57 10.46
CA THR A 134 -18.62 -14.92 10.77
C THR A 134 -20.10 -14.85 11.10
N LYS A 135 -20.78 -15.98 10.89
CA LYS A 135 -22.17 -16.22 11.32
C LYS A 135 -22.43 -15.97 12.82
N LEU A 136 -21.39 -15.83 13.65
CA LEU A 136 -21.49 -15.74 15.11
C LEU A 136 -21.41 -14.30 15.65
N SER A 137 -20.90 -13.33 14.89
CA SER A 137 -20.79 -11.94 15.34
C SER A 137 -21.21 -10.96 14.23
N ASN A 138 -22.32 -10.26 14.42
CA ASN A 138 -22.77 -9.20 13.52
C ASN A 138 -21.87 -7.94 13.56
N SER A 139 -20.81 -7.92 14.36
CA SER A 139 -19.86 -6.81 14.47
C SER A 139 -18.62 -7.05 13.63
N CYS A 140 -18.37 -6.19 12.64
CA CYS A 140 -17.07 -6.10 11.98
C CYS A 140 -16.10 -5.36 12.90
N ILE A 141 -14.88 -5.88 13.09
CA ILE A 141 -13.83 -5.22 13.91
C ILE A 141 -13.28 -3.97 13.23
N VAL A 142 -13.54 -3.80 11.94
CA VAL A 142 -13.13 -2.63 11.15
C VAL A 142 -14.35 -1.96 10.49
N PRO A 143 -14.27 -0.66 10.16
CA PRO A 143 -15.43 0.10 9.67
C PRO A 143 -16.02 -0.44 8.36
N TYR A 144 -15.16 -0.93 7.46
CA TYR A 144 -15.57 -1.35 6.13
C TYR A 144 -15.34 -2.83 5.88
N ARG A 145 -16.08 -3.39 4.94
CA ARG A 145 -15.79 -4.73 4.43
C ARG A 145 -14.65 -4.68 3.41
N MET A 146 -14.66 -3.74 2.49
CA MET A 146 -13.58 -3.64 1.51
C MET A 146 -12.27 -3.23 2.17
N PHE A 147 -11.17 -3.82 1.71
CA PHE A 147 -9.83 -3.55 2.19
C PHE A 147 -8.79 -3.71 1.08
N LEU A 148 -7.71 -2.94 1.21
CA LEU A 148 -6.46 -3.15 0.50
C LEU A 148 -5.42 -3.57 1.54
N ALA A 149 -4.66 -4.63 1.29
CA ALA A 149 -3.54 -5.01 2.15
C ALA A 149 -2.25 -5.08 1.33
N THR A 150 -1.19 -4.45 1.82
CA THR A 150 0.14 -4.49 1.20
C THR A 150 1.15 -5.08 2.18
N PRO A 151 2.23 -5.73 1.70
CA PRO A 151 3.28 -6.23 2.59
C PRO A 151 3.78 -5.15 3.55
N LEU A 152 3.90 -5.51 4.83
CA LEU A 152 4.36 -4.58 5.86
C LEU A 152 5.83 -4.24 5.64
N LEU A 153 6.12 -2.94 5.52
CA LEU A 153 7.49 -2.43 5.48
C LEU A 153 8.04 -2.23 6.90
N PRO A 154 9.37 -2.20 7.10
CA PRO A 154 9.97 -2.11 8.42
C PRO A 154 9.69 -0.73 9.02
N THR A 155 9.03 -0.71 10.18
CA THR A 155 8.45 0.50 10.78
C THR A 155 9.45 1.54 11.32
N LYS A 156 10.76 1.25 11.33
CA LYS A 156 11.80 2.14 11.88
C LYS A 156 12.44 3.07 10.85
N ILE A 157 12.01 2.99 9.60
CA ILE A 157 12.63 3.71 8.48
C ILE A 157 11.77 4.92 8.15
N LYS A 158 12.40 6.07 7.91
CA LYS A 158 11.66 7.27 7.50
C LYS A 158 11.19 7.11 6.06
N ILE A 159 9.94 7.45 5.79
CA ILE A 159 9.43 7.60 4.43
C ILE A 159 10.14 8.80 3.77
N HIS A 160 10.70 8.58 2.58
CA HIS A 160 11.29 9.61 1.74
C HIS A 160 10.35 9.91 0.58
N LYS A 161 10.15 11.19 0.28
CA LYS A 161 9.26 11.68 -0.78
C LYS A 161 10.10 12.25 -1.92
N PHE A 162 9.94 11.69 -3.11
CA PHE A 162 10.76 11.97 -4.29
C PHE A 162 10.11 12.94 -5.26
N THR A 163 8.77 12.93 -5.33
CA THR A 163 8.01 13.86 -6.18
C THR A 163 6.87 14.50 -5.38
N GLY A 164 6.55 15.76 -5.69
CA GLY A 164 5.44 16.47 -5.04
C GLY A 164 4.05 16.05 -5.54
N ASN A 165 3.03 16.65 -4.91
CA ASN A 165 1.61 16.37 -5.20
C ASN A 165 1.14 17.14 -6.43
N ASP A 166 1.44 18.44 -6.49
CA ASP A 166 0.97 19.34 -7.56
C ASP A 166 2.01 19.52 -8.68
N LEU A 167 3.29 19.52 -8.29
CA LEU A 167 4.45 19.61 -9.16
C LEU A 167 5.40 18.47 -8.80
N LEU A 168 6.09 17.89 -9.79
CA LEU A 168 7.07 16.83 -9.51
C LEU A 168 8.20 17.33 -8.61
N GLY A 169 8.58 18.60 -8.74
CA GLY A 169 9.77 19.17 -8.09
C GLY A 169 11.03 18.92 -8.91
N ASP A 170 12.14 19.43 -8.42
CA ASP A 170 13.45 19.25 -9.07
C ASP A 170 14.08 17.92 -8.62
N ALA A 171 14.77 17.25 -9.54
CA ALA A 171 15.62 16.12 -9.19
C ALA A 171 16.87 16.66 -8.48
N ASP A 172 17.11 16.22 -7.24
CA ASP A 172 18.37 16.47 -6.56
C ASP A 172 19.50 15.74 -7.31
N LEU A 173 20.41 16.51 -7.92
CA LEU A 173 21.49 15.98 -8.76
C LEU A 173 22.55 15.23 -7.94
N ASP A 174 22.59 15.43 -6.62
CA ASP A 174 23.49 14.73 -5.71
C ASP A 174 22.85 13.43 -5.16
N ASP A 175 21.56 13.18 -5.43
CA ASP A 175 20.85 11.97 -5.03
C ASP A 175 20.45 11.12 -6.26
N GLY A 176 21.31 10.15 -6.57
CA GLY A 176 21.09 9.23 -7.69
C GLY A 176 19.78 8.44 -7.62
N LEU A 177 19.22 8.19 -6.43
CA LEU A 177 17.93 7.50 -6.31
C LEU A 177 16.78 8.43 -6.69
N THR A 178 16.83 9.69 -6.24
CA THR A 178 15.88 10.72 -6.67
C THR A 178 15.93 10.90 -8.18
N MET A 179 17.13 10.99 -8.77
CA MET A 179 17.29 11.07 -10.23
C MET A 179 16.68 9.87 -10.96
N ALA A 180 16.88 8.65 -10.46
CA ALA A 180 16.34 7.44 -11.07
C ALA A 180 14.80 7.41 -11.03
N ILE A 181 14.20 7.85 -9.91
CA ILE A 181 12.75 7.93 -9.77
C ILE A 181 12.17 9.01 -10.69
N HIS A 182 12.83 10.16 -10.83
CA HIS A 182 12.43 11.21 -11.79
C HIS A 182 12.55 10.72 -13.24
N ALA A 183 13.63 10.01 -13.57
CA ALA A 183 13.80 9.40 -14.89
C ALA A 183 12.71 8.36 -15.19
N PHE A 184 12.30 7.57 -14.20
CA PHE A 184 11.17 6.65 -14.32
C PHE A 184 9.85 7.38 -14.57
N THR A 185 9.57 8.45 -13.83
CA THR A 185 8.38 9.28 -14.06
C THR A 185 8.36 9.89 -15.45
N HIS A 186 9.50 10.37 -15.94
CA HIS A 186 9.62 10.87 -17.31
C HIS A 186 9.44 9.77 -18.36
N PHE A 187 10.08 8.60 -18.15
CA PHE A 187 9.90 7.42 -19.01
C PHE A 187 8.43 7.03 -19.11
N LEU A 188 7.69 7.00 -18.00
CA LEU A 188 6.27 6.68 -17.98
C LEU A 188 5.46 7.62 -18.88
N LEU A 189 5.70 8.93 -18.79
CA LEU A 189 4.98 9.90 -19.61
C LEU A 189 5.21 9.61 -21.11
N MET A 190 6.46 9.38 -21.50
CA MET A 190 6.81 9.05 -22.88
C MET A 190 6.23 7.69 -23.32
N TYR A 191 6.34 6.67 -22.48
CA TYR A 191 5.93 5.30 -22.77
C TYR A 191 4.40 5.14 -22.82
N SER A 192 3.68 5.99 -22.07
CA SER A 192 2.21 6.06 -22.10
C SER A 192 1.68 7.03 -23.16
N TYR A 193 2.52 7.60 -24.02
CA TYR A 193 2.14 8.59 -25.03
C TYR A 193 1.41 9.81 -24.43
N ASP A 194 2.01 10.40 -23.39
CA ASP A 194 1.48 11.55 -22.65
C ASP A 194 0.13 11.29 -21.94
N TYR A 195 -0.29 10.02 -21.84
CA TYR A 195 -1.56 9.65 -21.21
C TYR A 195 -1.49 9.65 -19.69
N MET A 196 -0.34 9.29 -19.09
CA MET A 196 -0.25 9.11 -17.65
C MET A 196 1.10 9.54 -17.10
N ILE A 197 1.09 10.12 -15.91
CA ILE A 197 2.28 10.37 -15.12
C ILE A 197 2.05 10.05 -13.64
N PHE A 198 3.00 9.37 -13.00
CA PHE A 198 2.97 9.19 -11.55
C PHE A 198 3.50 10.43 -10.84
N ARG A 199 2.86 10.77 -9.73
CA ARG A 199 3.19 11.84 -8.79
C ARG A 199 3.11 11.31 -7.37
N ASP A 200 3.50 12.15 -6.41
CA ASP A 200 3.58 11.78 -5.01
C ASP A 200 4.32 10.44 -4.77
N LEU A 201 5.33 10.14 -5.59
CA LEU A 201 6.19 8.98 -5.40
C LEU A 201 6.97 9.16 -4.11
N GLN A 202 6.71 8.26 -3.18
CA GLN A 202 7.33 8.19 -1.88
C GLN A 202 7.61 6.73 -1.53
N GLY A 203 8.56 6.50 -0.64
CA GLY A 203 8.99 5.15 -0.34
C GLY A 203 9.86 5.03 0.88
N MET A 204 10.19 3.79 1.22
CA MET A 204 11.07 3.46 2.33
C MET A 204 12.26 2.65 1.81
N LEU A 205 13.47 3.06 2.20
CA LEU A 205 14.68 2.33 1.83
C LEU A 205 14.74 1.03 2.62
N TRP A 206 14.67 -0.12 1.95
CA TRP A 206 14.82 -1.39 2.64
C TRP A 206 16.30 -1.64 2.96
N PHE A 207 16.74 -1.21 4.16
CA PHE A 207 18.16 -1.22 4.57
C PHE A 207 18.87 -2.56 4.41
N LYS A 208 18.17 -3.70 4.50
CA LYS A 208 18.80 -5.02 4.35
C LYS A 208 19.13 -5.39 2.90
N ALA A 209 18.50 -4.75 1.91
CA ALA A 209 18.68 -5.04 0.49
C ALA A 209 19.26 -3.84 -0.28
N GLY A 210 19.25 -2.65 0.30
CA GLY A 210 19.66 -1.42 -0.40
C GLY A 210 18.66 -0.98 -1.49
N THR A 211 17.47 -1.57 -1.51
CA THR A 211 16.44 -1.31 -2.52
C THR A 211 15.34 -0.41 -1.97
N MET A 212 14.93 0.60 -2.73
CA MET A 212 13.83 1.50 -2.37
C MET A 212 12.47 0.86 -2.70
N CYS A 213 11.56 0.83 -1.73
CA CYS A 213 10.19 0.37 -1.94
C CYS A 213 9.26 1.57 -2.03
N LEU A 214 8.70 1.82 -3.21
CA LEU A 214 7.68 2.85 -3.44
C LEU A 214 6.33 2.40 -2.88
N ILE A 215 5.61 3.34 -2.27
CA ILE A 215 4.30 3.13 -1.65
C ILE A 215 3.35 4.24 -2.07
N ASP A 216 2.05 3.93 -2.08
CA ASP A 216 0.95 4.89 -2.24
C ASP A 216 1.13 5.87 -3.42
N PRO A 217 1.45 5.39 -4.64
CA PRO A 217 1.66 6.27 -5.79
C PRO A 217 0.35 6.97 -6.18
N GLN A 218 0.45 8.22 -6.61
CA GLN A 218 -0.65 8.96 -7.24
C GLN A 218 -0.41 9.08 -8.74
N ALA A 219 -1.45 9.20 -9.54
CA ALA A 219 -1.32 9.38 -10.98
C ALA A 219 -2.22 10.48 -11.52
N HIS A 220 -1.76 11.14 -12.58
CA HIS A 220 -2.57 12.02 -13.40
C HIS A 220 -2.74 11.40 -14.77
N THR A 221 -3.98 11.42 -15.26
CA THR A 221 -4.42 10.91 -16.56
C THR A 221 -5.28 11.93 -17.28
#